data_AF-A0A9W8CK95-F1
#
_entry.id   AF-A0A9W8CK95-F1
#
_cell.length_a   1.000
_cell.length_b   1.000
_cell.length_c   1.000
_cell.angle_alpha   90.00
_cell.angle_beta   90.00
_cell.angle_gamma   90.00
#
_symmetry.space_group_name_H-M   'P 1'
#
loop_
_entity.id
_entity.type
_entity.pdbx_description
1 polymer ?
#
loop_
_entity_poly.entity_id
_entity_poly.type
_entity_poly.pdbx_seq_one_letter_code
_entity_poly.pdbx_strand_id
1 'polypeptide(L)'
;MLLKLTQRACQQLLAHTAVRGQLNQLLLKQSLSTSSFVSAKLERTQAPKTQTTYKKPFSYRKQFLFGTYDTQIASSPSVVVVQHHNLSGSELMAHRRDLKTKAQGARLMIVRPKMIKAVLRDTRYTNLADLFSGPTAIIYWTEKVDTIVAMRQAMDVVKKQRKIILMGAKFEDMLLNVPMMNNLVDLPSLDILRAQVVGIIQSPAQQLAAVLNRIPQRLVGVLKQKAEAKESSE
;
A
#
# COMPACT_ATOMS: atom_id res chain seq x y z
N MET A 1 37.71 41.32 -20.54
CA MET A 1 37.16 39.94 -20.60
C MET A 1 35.63 39.90 -20.64
N LEU A 2 34.91 40.86 -20.06
CA LEU A 2 33.44 40.89 -20.01
C LEU A 2 32.73 41.20 -21.35
N LEU A 3 33.37 41.93 -22.28
CA LEU A 3 32.80 42.26 -23.60
C LEU A 3 32.75 41.07 -24.59
N LYS A 4 33.58 40.03 -24.42
CA LYS A 4 33.58 38.85 -25.29
C LYS A 4 32.47 37.83 -24.93
N LEU A 5 31.92 37.91 -23.72
CA LEU A 5 30.86 37.02 -23.25
C LEU A 5 29.47 37.46 -23.73
N THR A 6 29.20 38.77 -23.75
CA THR A 6 27.93 39.33 -24.24
C THR A 6 27.77 39.16 -25.75
N GLN A 7 28.87 39.22 -26.51
CA GLN A 7 28.85 39.04 -27.96
C GLN A 7 28.52 37.59 -28.38
N ARG A 8 28.95 36.59 -27.59
CA ARG A 8 28.63 35.17 -27.83
C ARG A 8 27.17 34.82 -27.50
N ALA A 9 26.59 35.42 -26.46
CA ALA A 9 25.19 35.21 -26.09
C ALA A 9 24.22 35.78 -27.14
N CYS A 10 24.57 36.90 -27.78
CA CYS A 10 23.74 37.52 -28.82
C CYS A 10 23.78 36.72 -30.14
N GLN A 11 24.91 36.11 -30.50
CA GLN A 11 25.02 35.23 -31.68
C GLN A 11 24.17 33.95 -31.56
N GLN A 12 24.02 33.38 -30.35
CA GLN A 12 23.20 32.18 -30.16
C GLN A 12 21.69 32.44 -30.26
N LEU A 13 21.22 33.62 -29.85
CA LEU A 13 19.81 34.01 -29.96
C LEU A 13 19.38 34.30 -31.41
N LEU A 14 20.28 34.82 -32.25
CA LEU A 14 20.02 35.08 -33.67
C LEU A 14 19.99 33.79 -34.53
N ALA A 15 20.72 32.74 -34.13
CA ALA A 15 20.68 31.44 -34.83
C ALA A 15 19.34 30.70 -34.62
N HIS A 16 18.71 30.89 -33.46
CA HIS A 16 17.48 30.18 -33.10
C HIS A 16 16.21 30.80 -33.72
N THR A 17 16.24 32.08 -34.10
CA THR A 17 15.15 32.78 -34.79
C THR A 17 15.16 32.51 -36.30
N ALA A 18 16.31 32.23 -36.90
CA ALA A 18 16.45 31.92 -38.33
C ALA A 18 15.82 30.57 -38.73
N VAL A 19 15.94 29.53 -37.88
CA VAL A 19 15.35 28.19 -38.13
C VAL A 19 13.81 28.22 -38.07
N ARG A 20 13.23 29.10 -37.25
CA ARG A 20 11.77 29.30 -37.16
C ARG A 20 11.18 29.96 -38.42
N GLY A 21 11.96 30.73 -39.17
CA GLY A 21 11.53 31.36 -40.42
C GLY A 21 11.46 30.40 -41.61
N GLN A 22 12.35 29.39 -41.68
CA GLN A 22 12.38 28.42 -42.79
C GLN A 22 11.23 27.41 -42.76
N LEU A 23 10.72 27.05 -41.57
CA LEU A 23 9.59 26.10 -41.44
C LEU A 23 8.26 26.68 -41.96
N ASN A 24 8.07 28.00 -41.86
CA ASN A 24 6.83 28.65 -42.31
C ASN A 24 6.73 28.82 -43.84
N GLN A 25 7.85 28.78 -44.57
CA GLN A 25 7.84 28.83 -46.04
C GLN A 25 7.63 27.46 -46.71
N LEU A 26 7.94 26.36 -46.02
CA LEU A 26 7.74 24.99 -46.54
C LEU A 26 6.29 24.51 -46.42
N LEU A 27 5.53 25.01 -45.44
CA LEU A 27 4.11 24.65 -45.26
C LEU A 27 3.15 25.39 -46.21
N LEU A 28 3.62 26.42 -46.92
CA LEU A 28 2.78 27.25 -47.79
C LEU A 28 2.94 26.96 -49.30
N LYS A 29 3.85 26.03 -49.67
CA LYS A 29 4.16 25.68 -51.06
C LYS A 29 3.60 24.35 -51.57
N GLN A 30 2.81 23.62 -50.77
CA GLN A 30 2.14 22.38 -51.23
C GLN A 30 0.64 22.56 -51.54
N SER A 31 0.07 23.75 -51.37
CA SER A 31 -1.38 23.94 -51.47
C SER A 31 -1.89 24.48 -52.82
N LEU A 32 -1.03 24.80 -53.78
CA LEU A 32 -1.46 25.48 -55.00
C LEU A 32 -0.72 24.96 -56.25
N SER A 33 -1.05 23.73 -56.68
CA SER A 33 -1.03 23.42 -58.11
C SER A 33 -2.13 22.42 -58.48
N THR A 34 -3.16 22.97 -59.14
CA THR A 34 -3.81 22.41 -60.33
C THR A 34 -4.52 21.07 -60.23
N SER A 35 -5.83 21.19 -60.04
CA SER A 35 -6.84 20.72 -61.00
C SER A 35 -6.57 19.38 -61.68
N SER A 36 -7.18 18.33 -61.15
CA SER A 36 -7.69 17.23 -61.98
C SER A 36 -9.14 16.95 -61.58
N PHE A 37 -10.04 17.44 -62.43
CA PHE A 37 -11.39 16.93 -62.60
C PHE A 37 -11.32 15.42 -62.80
N VAL A 38 -11.63 14.64 -61.76
CA VAL A 38 -12.05 13.24 -61.94
C VAL A 38 -13.26 13.02 -61.05
N SER A 39 -14.38 12.83 -61.73
CA SER A 39 -15.68 12.43 -61.22
C SER A 39 -15.58 11.13 -60.41
N ALA A 40 -15.39 11.24 -59.10
CA ALA A 40 -15.56 10.15 -58.16
C ALA A 40 -16.94 10.27 -57.51
N LYS A 41 -17.85 9.45 -58.04
CA LYS A 41 -18.96 8.76 -57.38
C LYS A 41 -19.36 9.30 -55.99
N LEU A 42 -20.65 9.66 -55.87
CA LEU A 42 -21.41 9.74 -54.62
C LEU A 42 -20.98 8.69 -53.58
N GLU A 43 -20.00 9.03 -52.75
CA GLU A 43 -19.84 8.44 -51.43
C GLU A 43 -20.61 9.33 -50.47
N ARG A 44 -21.71 8.77 -49.96
CA ARG A 44 -22.36 9.29 -48.77
C ARG A 44 -21.27 9.39 -47.71
N THR A 45 -20.85 10.61 -47.44
CA THR A 45 -20.09 10.97 -46.24
C THR A 45 -20.91 10.46 -45.06
N GLN A 46 -20.61 9.26 -44.57
CA GLN A 46 -20.95 8.94 -43.20
C GLN A 46 -20.12 9.95 -42.41
N ALA A 47 -20.82 10.96 -41.87
CA ALA A 47 -20.23 11.89 -40.93
C ALA A 47 -19.38 11.07 -39.94
N PRO A 48 -18.14 11.49 -39.61
CA PRO A 48 -17.43 10.86 -38.51
C PRO A 48 -18.40 10.92 -37.33
N LYS A 49 -18.85 9.75 -36.84
CA LYS A 49 -19.81 9.68 -35.74
C LYS A 49 -19.31 10.61 -34.66
N THR A 50 -20.03 11.70 -34.49
CA THR A 50 -19.72 12.79 -33.59
C THR A 50 -19.28 12.20 -32.27
N GLN A 51 -18.05 12.49 -31.85
CA GLN A 51 -17.61 12.26 -30.47
C GLN A 51 -18.44 13.17 -29.57
N THR A 52 -19.65 12.75 -29.26
CA THR A 52 -20.43 13.29 -28.15
C THR A 52 -20.92 12.12 -27.33
N THR A 53 -19.99 11.31 -26.83
CA THR A 53 -20.28 10.59 -25.59
C THR A 53 -20.26 11.64 -24.50
N TYR A 54 -21.36 12.37 -24.36
CA TYR A 54 -21.65 13.19 -23.20
C TYR A 54 -21.55 12.27 -21.98
N LYS A 55 -20.36 12.18 -21.38
CA LYS A 55 -20.21 11.54 -20.08
C LYS A 55 -20.93 12.46 -19.13
N LYS A 56 -22.20 12.16 -18.83
CA LYS A 56 -22.97 12.85 -17.80
C LYS A 56 -22.02 13.09 -16.62
N PRO A 57 -21.81 14.35 -16.18
CA PRO A 57 -20.92 14.61 -15.06
C PRO A 57 -21.37 13.74 -13.89
N PHE A 58 -20.41 13.12 -13.20
CA PHE A 58 -20.76 12.32 -12.03
C PHE A 58 -21.58 13.17 -11.07
N SER A 59 -22.66 12.60 -10.51
CA SER A 59 -23.45 13.27 -9.46
C SER A 59 -22.52 13.69 -8.30
N TYR A 60 -22.82 14.84 -7.68
CA TYR A 60 -22.06 15.42 -6.56
C TYR A 60 -21.72 14.38 -5.47
N ARG A 61 -22.71 13.58 -5.04
CA ARG A 61 -22.51 12.54 -4.02
C ARG A 61 -21.42 11.55 -4.41
N LYS A 62 -21.35 11.19 -5.69
CA LYS A 62 -20.39 10.18 -6.16
C LYS A 62 -18.98 10.75 -6.22
N GLN A 63 -18.83 12.01 -6.63
CA GLN A 63 -17.55 12.72 -6.60
C GLN A 63 -17.05 12.87 -5.15
N PHE A 64 -17.94 13.26 -4.23
CA PHE A 64 -17.62 13.34 -2.80
C PHE A 64 -17.14 11.99 -2.23
N LEU A 65 -17.86 10.90 -2.53
CA LEU A 65 -17.44 9.56 -2.10
C LEU A 65 -16.11 9.14 -2.71
N PHE A 66 -15.89 9.43 -3.99
CA PHE A 66 -14.62 9.17 -4.66
C PHE A 66 -13.46 9.88 -3.96
N GLY A 67 -13.59 11.19 -3.72
CA GLY A 67 -12.56 11.95 -2.99
C GLY A 67 -12.38 11.49 -1.54
N THR A 68 -13.45 11.07 -0.87
CA THR A 68 -13.34 10.50 0.49
C THR A 68 -12.52 9.21 0.47
N TYR A 69 -12.77 8.32 -0.48
CA TYR A 69 -12.05 7.05 -0.56
C TYR A 69 -10.59 7.24 -0.95
N ASP A 70 -10.32 8.15 -1.87
CA ASP A 70 -8.96 8.51 -2.27
C ASP A 70 -8.15 9.05 -1.09
N THR A 71 -8.72 10.01 -0.34
CA THR A 71 -8.08 10.56 0.86
C THR A 71 -7.82 9.49 1.91
N GLN A 72 -8.77 8.57 2.17
CA GLN A 72 -8.56 7.52 3.17
C GLN A 72 -7.46 6.54 2.76
N ILE A 73 -7.40 6.13 1.49
CA ILE A 73 -6.35 5.22 0.99
C ILE A 73 -4.98 5.89 1.01
N ALA A 74 -4.91 7.19 0.69
CA ALA A 74 -3.67 7.95 0.70
C ALA A 74 -3.17 8.26 2.11
N SER A 75 -4.08 8.53 3.05
CA SER A 75 -3.71 8.85 4.44
C SER A 75 -3.30 7.63 5.27
N SER A 76 -3.80 6.43 4.91
CA SER A 76 -3.62 5.23 5.71
C SER A 76 -2.46 4.35 5.19
N PRO A 77 -1.46 4.04 6.04
CA PRO A 77 -0.36 3.16 5.65
C PRO A 77 -0.82 1.72 5.43
N SER A 78 -1.82 1.27 6.19
CA SER A 78 -2.46 -0.03 6.06
C SER A 78 -3.96 0.09 5.95
N VAL A 79 -4.55 -0.89 5.28
CA VAL A 79 -5.99 -0.98 5.08
C VAL A 79 -6.40 -2.44 5.19
N VAL A 80 -7.35 -2.76 6.06
CA VAL A 80 -7.92 -4.12 6.14
C VAL A 80 -9.28 -4.15 5.46
N VAL A 81 -9.43 -5.10 4.54
CA VAL A 81 -10.63 -5.30 3.74
C VAL A 81 -11.45 -6.43 4.34
N VAL A 82 -12.69 -6.12 4.65
CA VAL A 82 -13.57 -6.99 5.40
C VAL A 82 -14.92 -7.08 4.70
N GLN A 83 -15.44 -8.29 4.55
CA GLN A 83 -16.81 -8.51 4.12
C GLN A 83 -17.72 -8.68 5.31
N HIS A 84 -18.94 -8.16 5.18
CA HIS A 84 -19.88 -8.14 6.28
C HIS A 84 -21.24 -8.66 5.83
N HIS A 85 -21.76 -9.67 6.53
CA HIS A 85 -23.05 -10.28 6.19
C HIS A 85 -24.10 -9.92 7.23
N ASN A 86 -25.16 -9.24 6.78
CA ASN A 86 -26.36 -8.93 7.57
C ASN A 86 -26.08 -8.47 9.02
N LEU A 87 -25.30 -7.38 9.16
CA LEU A 87 -25.06 -6.76 10.47
C LEU A 87 -26.19 -5.83 10.85
N SER A 88 -26.64 -5.96 12.10
CA SER A 88 -27.57 -5.01 12.70
C SER A 88 -26.86 -3.69 13.00
N GLY A 89 -27.63 -2.60 13.07
CA GLY A 89 -27.10 -1.28 13.45
C GLY A 89 -26.42 -1.28 14.82
N SER A 90 -26.98 -2.00 15.80
CA SER A 90 -26.40 -2.13 17.14
C SER A 90 -25.05 -2.85 17.14
N GLU A 91 -24.95 -3.96 16.39
CA GLU A 91 -23.72 -4.74 16.23
C GLU A 91 -22.63 -3.91 15.57
N LEU A 92 -22.98 -3.14 14.54
CA LEU A 92 -22.05 -2.27 13.84
C LEU A 92 -21.48 -1.18 14.76
N MET A 93 -22.33 -0.58 15.60
CA MET A 93 -21.88 0.40 16.59
C MET A 93 -20.97 -0.22 17.66
N ALA A 94 -21.28 -1.44 18.12
CA ALA A 94 -20.41 -2.18 19.03
C ALA A 94 -19.03 -2.44 18.39
N HIS A 95 -18.98 -2.86 17.12
CA HIS A 95 -17.72 -3.06 16.41
C HIS A 95 -16.93 -1.78 16.21
N ARG A 96 -17.59 -0.66 15.89
CA ARG A 96 -16.91 0.65 15.83
C ARG A 96 -16.30 1.03 17.17
N ARG A 97 -16.99 0.75 18.28
CA ARG A 97 -16.48 1.01 19.64
C ARG A 97 -15.29 0.12 19.96
N ASP A 98 -15.42 -1.17 19.69
CA ASP A 98 -14.35 -2.14 19.91
C ASP A 98 -13.10 -1.81 19.11
N LEU A 99 -13.25 -1.48 17.83
CA LEU A 99 -12.12 -1.09 16.97
C LEU A 99 -11.46 0.21 17.47
N LYS A 100 -12.26 1.20 17.90
CA LYS A 100 -11.71 2.44 18.45
C LYS A 100 -10.91 2.20 19.73
N THR A 101 -11.45 1.40 20.66
CA THR A 101 -10.81 1.14 21.96
C THR A 101 -9.65 0.17 21.86
N LYS A 102 -9.80 -0.92 21.11
CA LYS A 102 -8.85 -2.04 21.10
C LYS A 102 -7.80 -1.93 20.01
N ALA A 103 -8.08 -1.26 18.88
CA ALA A 103 -7.19 -1.22 17.72
C ALA A 103 -6.64 0.21 17.46
N GLN A 104 -6.21 0.88 18.54
CA GLN A 104 -5.51 2.17 18.47
C GLN A 104 -6.25 3.24 17.63
N GLY A 105 -7.57 3.36 17.80
CA GLY A 105 -8.36 4.38 17.10
C GLY A 105 -8.76 4.03 15.66
N ALA A 106 -8.69 2.75 15.27
CA ALA A 106 -9.15 2.28 13.96
C ALA A 106 -10.59 2.71 13.65
N ARG A 107 -10.84 3.11 12.39
CA ARG A 107 -12.16 3.50 11.91
C ARG A 107 -12.69 2.49 10.90
N LEU A 108 -13.98 2.16 11.05
CA LEU A 108 -14.71 1.26 10.16
C LEU A 108 -15.65 2.07 9.26
N MET A 109 -15.39 2.02 7.95
CA MET A 109 -16.22 2.63 6.91
C MET A 109 -16.81 1.56 6.00
N ILE A 110 -18.13 1.62 5.78
CA ILE A 110 -18.78 0.81 4.74
C ILE A 110 -18.56 1.50 3.39
N VAL A 111 -18.11 0.74 2.41
CA VAL A 111 -17.66 1.28 1.12
C VAL A 111 -18.49 0.71 -0.01
N ARG A 112 -18.76 1.53 -1.02
CA ARG A 112 -19.42 1.06 -2.24
C ARG A 112 -18.40 0.35 -3.14
N PRO A 113 -18.57 -0.96 -3.45
CA PRO A 113 -17.51 -1.74 -4.11
C PRO A 113 -17.15 -1.23 -5.51
N LYS A 114 -18.13 -0.81 -6.33
CA LYS A 114 -17.84 -0.24 -7.66
C LYS A 114 -17.03 1.05 -7.61
N MET A 115 -17.13 1.82 -6.52
CA MET A 115 -16.42 3.09 -6.37
C MET A 115 -14.99 2.87 -5.92
N ILE A 116 -14.77 1.98 -4.96
CA ILE A 116 -13.41 1.66 -4.53
C ILE A 116 -12.61 0.99 -5.66
N LYS A 117 -13.24 0.13 -6.46
CA LYS A 117 -12.62 -0.41 -7.68
C LYS A 117 -12.23 0.66 -8.69
N ALA A 118 -12.89 1.82 -8.71
CA ALA A 118 -12.50 2.94 -9.56
C ALA A 118 -11.26 3.65 -8.99
N VAL A 119 -11.26 3.95 -7.68
CA VAL A 119 -10.11 4.57 -6.99
C VAL A 119 -8.85 3.69 -7.06
N LEU A 120 -9.03 2.37 -7.00
CA LEU A 120 -7.92 1.41 -7.06
C LEU A 120 -7.30 1.25 -8.46
N ARG A 121 -7.99 1.69 -9.53
CA ARG A 121 -7.41 1.69 -10.88
C ARG A 121 -6.34 2.76 -11.04
N ASP A 122 -6.51 3.87 -10.34
CA ASP A 122 -5.61 5.02 -10.44
C ASP A 122 -4.42 4.91 -9.47
N THR A 123 -4.45 3.93 -8.56
CA THR A 123 -3.40 3.68 -7.57
C THR A 123 -2.65 2.38 -7.87
N ARG A 124 -1.50 2.18 -7.21
CA ARG A 124 -0.65 0.97 -7.33
C ARG A 124 -1.35 -0.33 -6.89
N TYR A 125 -2.55 -0.24 -6.35
CA TYR A 125 -3.25 -1.31 -5.66
C TYR A 125 -4.32 -2.00 -6.52
N THR A 126 -4.11 -2.10 -7.83
CA THR A 126 -5.07 -2.70 -8.76
C THR A 126 -5.45 -4.13 -8.35
N ASN A 127 -4.50 -4.88 -7.77
CA ASN A 127 -4.70 -6.25 -7.30
C ASN A 127 -5.73 -6.40 -6.16
N LEU A 128 -6.06 -5.33 -5.44
CA LEU A 128 -7.11 -5.35 -4.41
C LEU A 128 -8.52 -5.32 -5.00
N ALA A 129 -8.70 -4.90 -6.26
CA ALA A 129 -10.01 -4.64 -6.86
C ALA A 129 -10.91 -5.90 -6.89
N ASP A 130 -10.32 -7.09 -6.94
CA ASP A 130 -11.06 -8.35 -7.01
C ASP A 130 -11.64 -8.77 -5.64
N LEU A 131 -10.97 -8.38 -4.54
CA LEU A 131 -11.45 -8.64 -3.17
C LEU A 131 -12.74 -7.88 -2.83
N PHE A 132 -13.00 -6.77 -3.54
CA PHE A 132 -14.20 -5.95 -3.39
C PHE A 132 -15.41 -6.52 -4.14
N SER A 133 -15.65 -7.83 -4.05
CA SER A 133 -16.86 -8.48 -4.55
C SER A 133 -17.83 -8.74 -3.40
N GLY A 134 -18.97 -8.04 -3.35
CA GLY A 134 -19.98 -8.20 -2.30
C GLY A 134 -20.05 -7.03 -1.31
N PRO A 135 -20.68 -7.21 -0.13
CA PRO A 135 -20.81 -6.18 0.89
C PRO A 135 -19.47 -5.97 1.60
N THR A 136 -18.77 -4.89 1.25
CA THR A 136 -17.42 -4.62 1.76
C THR A 136 -17.37 -3.42 2.70
N ALA A 137 -16.68 -3.61 3.81
CA ALA A 137 -16.23 -2.57 4.71
C ALA A 137 -14.70 -2.51 4.71
N ILE A 138 -14.21 -1.31 4.99
CA ILE A 138 -12.79 -1.03 5.09
C ILE A 138 -12.52 -0.57 6.53
N ILE A 139 -11.48 -1.16 7.11
CA ILE A 139 -10.88 -0.70 8.35
C ILE A 139 -9.57 0.00 7.98
N TYR A 140 -9.42 1.23 8.42
CA TYR A 140 -8.23 2.03 8.16
C TYR A 140 -7.81 2.77 9.43
N TRP A 141 -6.56 3.19 9.44
CA TRP A 141 -5.94 3.92 10.53
C TRP A 141 -5.57 5.31 10.05
N THR A 142 -5.97 6.32 10.81
CA THR A 142 -5.70 7.73 10.51
C THR A 142 -4.37 8.19 11.11
N GLU A 143 -3.89 7.51 12.16
CA GLU A 143 -2.66 7.84 12.85
C GLU A 143 -1.54 6.86 12.48
N LYS A 144 -0.30 7.36 12.43
CA LYS A 144 0.92 6.56 12.24
C LYS A 144 1.26 5.82 13.53
N VAL A 145 0.40 4.89 13.94
CA VAL A 145 0.66 3.97 15.05
C VAL A 145 1.19 2.65 14.48
N ASP A 146 1.83 1.85 15.33
CA ASP A 146 2.38 0.53 15.01
C ASP A 146 1.36 -0.35 14.28
N THR A 147 1.46 -0.34 12.96
CA THR A 147 0.46 -0.88 12.07
C THR A 147 0.23 -2.37 12.27
N ILE A 148 1.29 -3.11 12.61
CA ILE A 148 1.24 -4.57 12.85
C ILE A 148 0.41 -4.89 14.09
N VAL A 149 0.60 -4.13 15.18
CA VAL A 149 -0.15 -4.31 16.43
C VAL A 149 -1.64 -4.01 16.20
N ALA A 150 -1.91 -2.93 15.47
CA ALA A 150 -3.28 -2.53 15.16
C ALA A 150 -3.99 -3.55 14.24
N MET A 151 -3.29 -4.14 13.27
CA MET A 151 -3.81 -5.23 12.43
C MET A 151 -4.12 -6.49 13.24
N ARG A 152 -3.24 -6.88 14.17
CA ARG A 152 -3.49 -8.00 15.10
C ARG A 152 -4.76 -7.78 15.92
N GLN A 153 -4.88 -6.63 16.56
CA GLN A 153 -6.05 -6.28 17.36
C GLN A 153 -7.33 -6.24 16.52
N ALA A 154 -7.26 -5.69 15.30
CA ALA A 154 -8.38 -5.70 14.37
C ALA A 154 -8.80 -7.13 14.00
N MET A 155 -7.85 -8.03 13.74
CA MET A 155 -8.14 -9.43 13.45
C MET A 155 -8.74 -10.17 14.65
N ASP A 156 -8.29 -9.89 15.87
CA ASP A 156 -8.89 -10.45 17.09
C ASP A 156 -10.34 -9.98 17.28
N VAL A 157 -10.64 -8.72 16.94
CA VAL A 157 -12.00 -8.19 16.96
C VAL A 157 -12.87 -8.84 15.87
N VAL A 158 -12.32 -9.04 14.67
CA VAL A 158 -13.03 -9.70 13.57
C VAL A 158 -13.30 -11.16 13.88
N LYS A 159 -12.33 -11.92 14.39
CA LYS A 159 -12.48 -13.34 14.75
C LYS A 159 -13.54 -13.59 15.83
N LYS A 160 -13.76 -12.62 16.72
CA LYS A 160 -14.84 -12.71 17.73
C LYS A 160 -16.24 -12.70 17.13
N GLN A 161 -16.40 -12.19 15.90
CA GLN A 161 -17.71 -12.07 15.26
C GLN A 161 -17.82 -12.94 14.02
N ARG A 162 -18.77 -13.88 14.03
CA ARG A 162 -18.96 -14.84 12.92
C ARG A 162 -19.53 -14.21 11.64
N LYS A 163 -20.14 -13.02 11.73
CA LYS A 163 -20.78 -12.31 10.61
C LYS A 163 -19.81 -11.51 9.74
N ILE A 164 -18.57 -11.36 10.21
CA ILE A 164 -17.53 -10.55 9.58
C ILE A 164 -16.47 -11.49 9.04
N ILE A 165 -16.26 -11.47 7.72
CA ILE A 165 -15.29 -12.31 7.04
C ILE A 165 -14.13 -11.45 6.58
N LEU A 166 -12.92 -11.85 6.94
CA LEU A 166 -11.69 -11.20 6.51
C LEU A 166 -11.33 -11.67 5.09
N MET A 167 -11.20 -10.75 4.14
CA MET A 167 -10.84 -11.08 2.75
C MET A 167 -9.38 -10.80 2.44
N GLY A 168 -8.83 -9.71 2.97
CA GLY A 168 -7.45 -9.34 2.71
C GLY A 168 -7.05 -8.06 3.40
N ALA A 169 -5.77 -7.72 3.30
CA ALA A 169 -5.24 -6.46 3.76
C ALA A 169 -4.25 -5.88 2.76
N LYS A 170 -4.11 -4.57 2.82
CA LYS A 170 -3.05 -3.77 2.21
C LYS A 170 -2.09 -3.39 3.32
N PHE A 171 -0.81 -3.68 3.13
CA PHE A 171 0.25 -3.15 3.96
C PHE A 171 1.25 -2.46 3.04
N GLU A 172 1.29 -1.13 3.11
CA GLU A 172 2.08 -0.29 2.20
C GLU A 172 1.87 -0.67 0.73
N ASP A 173 2.85 -1.30 0.09
CA ASP A 173 2.84 -1.72 -1.31
C ASP A 173 2.51 -3.20 -1.53
N MET A 174 2.32 -3.99 -0.46
CA MET A 174 2.03 -5.41 -0.53
C MET A 174 0.57 -5.72 -0.24
N LEU A 175 0.04 -6.69 -1.01
CA LEU A 175 -1.27 -7.29 -0.78
C LEU A 175 -1.11 -8.56 0.03
N LEU A 176 -1.92 -8.67 1.08
CA LEU A 176 -1.93 -9.82 1.98
C LEU A 176 -3.26 -10.56 1.86
N ASN A 177 -3.18 -11.82 1.46
CA ASN A 177 -4.31 -12.75 1.49
C ASN A 177 -4.51 -13.31 2.91
N VAL A 178 -5.62 -14.01 3.17
CA VAL A 178 -5.97 -14.63 4.46
C VAL A 178 -4.83 -15.43 5.12
N PRO A 179 -4.11 -16.34 4.42
CA PRO A 179 -3.01 -17.08 5.05
C PRO A 179 -1.84 -16.17 5.43
N MET A 180 -1.48 -15.23 4.55
CA MET A 180 -0.39 -14.28 4.81
C MET A 180 -0.74 -13.28 5.94
N MET A 181 -2.02 -12.94 6.09
CA MET A 181 -2.48 -12.13 7.21
C MET A 181 -2.32 -12.84 8.56
N ASN A 182 -2.57 -14.15 8.63
CA ASN A 182 -2.34 -14.88 9.88
C ASN A 182 -0.86 -14.84 10.28
N ASN A 183 0.05 -15.03 9.32
CA ASN A 183 1.49 -14.89 9.57
C ASN A 183 1.86 -13.47 10.03
N LEU A 184 1.20 -12.45 9.51
CA LEU A 184 1.41 -11.06 9.92
C LEU A 184 0.88 -10.77 11.34
N VAL A 185 -0.16 -11.49 11.78
CA VAL A 185 -0.71 -11.37 13.14
C VAL A 185 0.15 -12.04 14.18
N ASP A 186 0.80 -13.14 13.82
CA ASP A 186 1.69 -13.86 14.71
C ASP A 186 2.96 -13.05 15.03
N LEU A 187 3.29 -12.05 14.20
CA LEU A 187 4.39 -11.13 14.47
C LEU A 187 4.12 -10.31 15.75
N PRO A 188 5.05 -10.32 16.72
CA PRO A 188 4.93 -9.53 17.92
C PRO A 188 5.25 -8.04 17.66
N SER A 189 5.07 -7.20 18.67
CA SER A 189 5.34 -5.75 18.56
C SER A 189 6.82 -5.47 18.23
N LEU A 190 7.12 -4.25 17.76
CA LEU A 190 8.48 -3.88 17.37
C LEU A 190 9.49 -4.03 18.52
N ASP A 191 9.10 -3.71 19.74
CA ASP A 191 9.98 -3.85 20.90
C ASP A 191 10.28 -5.31 21.22
N ILE A 192 9.27 -6.19 21.09
CA ILE A 192 9.46 -7.63 21.28
C ILE A 192 10.31 -8.19 20.14
N LEU A 193 10.10 -7.77 18.90
CA LEU A 193 10.93 -8.17 17.76
C LEU A 193 12.39 -7.76 17.95
N ARG A 194 12.64 -6.53 18.41
CA ARG A 194 13.99 -6.07 18.74
C ARG A 194 14.61 -6.89 19.87
N ALA A 195 13.84 -7.19 20.92
CA ALA A 195 14.29 -8.04 22.00
C ALA A 195 14.60 -9.47 21.53
N GLN A 196 13.82 -10.03 20.61
CA GLN A 196 14.10 -11.33 20.00
C GLN A 196 15.38 -11.31 19.17
N VAL A 197 15.62 -10.28 18.37
CA VAL A 197 16.86 -10.14 17.59
C VAL A 197 18.07 -10.04 18.53
N VAL A 198 18.00 -9.20 19.56
CA VAL A 198 19.05 -9.10 20.58
C VAL A 198 19.22 -10.44 21.31
N GLY A 199 18.13 -11.13 21.64
CA GLY A 199 18.15 -12.44 22.27
C GLY A 199 18.82 -13.52 21.41
N ILE A 200 18.57 -13.52 20.10
CA ILE A 200 19.21 -14.45 19.15
C ILE A 200 20.71 -14.17 19.05
N ILE A 201 21.12 -12.90 19.05
CA ILE A 201 22.55 -12.52 19.01
C ILE A 201 23.22 -12.85 20.35
N GLN A 202 22.53 -12.66 21.47
CA GLN A 202 23.07 -12.87 22.81
C GLN A 202 23.12 -14.35 23.22
N SER A 203 22.20 -15.17 22.69
CA SER A 203 22.11 -16.61 23.00
C SER A 203 23.43 -17.38 22.78
N PRO A 204 24.11 -17.30 21.62
CA PRO A 204 25.38 -17.99 21.44
C PRO A 204 26.50 -17.42 22.32
N ALA A 205 26.53 -16.10 22.57
CA ALA A 205 27.52 -15.49 23.46
C ALA A 205 27.35 -15.98 24.91
N GLN A 206 26.11 -16.10 25.40
CA GLN A 206 25.81 -16.67 26.70
C GLN A 206 26.14 -18.16 26.78
N GLN A 207 25.87 -18.92 25.72
CA GLN A 207 26.23 -20.34 25.66
C GLN A 207 27.75 -20.54 25.75
N LEU A 208 28.55 -19.72 25.05
CA LEU A 208 30.00 -19.76 25.14
C LEU A 208 30.51 -19.42 26.54
N ALA A 209 30.01 -18.34 27.14
CA ALA A 209 30.35 -17.97 28.52
C ALA A 209 29.97 -19.07 29.53
N ALA A 210 28.81 -19.70 29.34
CA ALA A 210 28.35 -20.80 30.17
C ALA A 210 29.23 -22.05 30.01
N VAL A 211 29.69 -22.37 28.79
CA VAL A 211 30.60 -23.50 28.55
C VAL A 211 31.94 -23.27 29.23
N LEU A 212 32.51 -22.07 29.11
CA LEU A 212 33.78 -21.72 29.77
C LEU A 212 33.69 -21.83 31.30
N ASN A 213 32.59 -21.35 31.89
CA ASN A 213 32.36 -21.44 33.33
C ASN A 213 32.04 -22.87 33.82
N ARG A 214 31.48 -23.74 32.97
CA ARG A 214 31.14 -25.12 33.32
C ARG A 214 32.36 -26.03 33.48
N ILE A 215 33.46 -25.77 32.78
CA ILE A 215 34.69 -26.59 32.84
C ILE A 215 35.28 -26.64 34.27
N PRO A 216 35.61 -25.51 34.91
CA PRO A 216 36.15 -25.53 36.27
C PRO A 216 35.15 -26.05 37.30
N GLN A 217 33.86 -25.70 37.17
CA GLN A 217 32.80 -26.17 38.05
C GLN A 217 32.65 -27.70 38.01
N ARG A 218 32.78 -28.32 36.83
CA ARG A 218 32.76 -29.79 36.69
C ARG A 218 33.94 -30.45 37.37
N LEU A 219 35.14 -29.88 37.25
CA LEU A 219 36.34 -30.40 37.92
C LEU A 219 36.18 -30.39 39.45
N VAL A 220 35.72 -29.26 40.01
CA VAL A 220 35.45 -29.13 41.44
C VAL A 220 34.36 -30.11 41.88
N GLY A 221 33.29 -30.26 41.09
CA GLY A 221 32.21 -31.22 41.35
C GLY A 221 32.70 -32.65 41.43
N VAL A 222 33.53 -33.10 40.47
CA VAL A 222 34.07 -34.47 40.45
C VAL A 222 35.02 -34.71 41.64
N LEU A 223 35.85 -33.73 41.99
CA LEU A 223 36.74 -33.83 43.14
C LEU A 223 35.96 -33.95 44.45
N LYS A 224 34.92 -33.13 44.63
CA LYS A 224 34.03 -33.20 45.80
C LYS A 224 33.29 -34.54 45.88
N GLN A 225 32.78 -35.02 44.75
CA GLN A 225 32.07 -36.31 44.69
C GLN A 225 32.99 -37.50 45.03
N LYS A 226 34.26 -37.44 44.62
CA LYS A 226 35.27 -38.44 45.02
C LYS A 226 35.66 -38.34 46.50
N ALA A 227 35.63 -37.15 47.09
CA ALA A 227 35.90 -36.96 48.51
C ALA A 227 34.75 -37.52 49.36
N GLU A 228 33.49 -37.19 49.04
CA GLU A 228 32.30 -37.72 49.73
C GLU A 228 32.16 -39.24 49.59
N ALA A 229 32.50 -39.81 48.43
CA ALA A 229 32.48 -41.26 48.23
C ALA A 229 33.49 -42.00 49.12
N LYS A 230 34.62 -41.38 49.43
CA LYS A 230 35.59 -41.93 50.38
C LYS A 230 35.09 -41.87 51.81
N GLU A 231 34.47 -40.76 52.21
CA GLU A 231 33.88 -40.58 53.55
C GLU A 231 32.68 -41.53 53.81
N SER A 232 32.01 -42.01 52.76
CA SER A 232 30.91 -42.99 52.88
C SER A 232 31.36 -44.46 52.88
N SER A 233 32.65 -44.73 52.63
CA SER A 233 33.23 -46.07 52.53
C SER A 233 34.09 -46.48 53.74
N GLU A 234 34.25 -45.58 54.71
CA GLU A 234 34.72 -45.83 56.08
C GLU A 234 33.53 -45.87 57.04
#